data_AF-A0A7C5G385-F1
#
_entry.id   AF-A0A7C5G385-F1
#
_cell.length_a   1.000
_cell.length_b   1.000
_cell.length_c   1.000
_cell.angle_alpha   90.00
_cell.angle_beta   90.00
_cell.angle_gamma   90.00
#
_symmetry.space_group_name_H-M   'P 1'
#
loop_
_entity.id
_entity.type
_entity.pdbx_description
1 polymer ?
#
loop_
_entity_poly.entity_id
_entity_poly.type
_entity_poly.pdbx_seq_one_letter_code
_entity_poly.pdbx_strand_id
1 'polypeptide(L)'
;MGKLGKLNNLLGVVGVLGLGILLGIFLTGRWPATQVQAVATDRAENYAIATGWVDEGVEAVYFLDFLTGTLRAAVPSNQTRDFRARFEANVLADLQKVIDIQNANLAAANAQRARSGLPPLPPLQVPQNPRFLMVTGNLDIRRGAAARTRPSAALVYVAEVNTGIVLAYVVPWNQSAHAANQPQSGPLELWAGDRFGTAVLRTQ
;
A
#
# COMPACT_ATOMS: atom_id res chain seq x y z
N MET A 1 -4.19 -33.56 64.52
CA MET A 1 -3.07 -33.04 63.70
C MET A 1 -3.42 -32.68 62.24
N GLY A 2 -4.64 -32.94 61.72
CA GLY A 2 -4.95 -32.74 60.28
C GLY A 2 -5.33 -31.32 59.80
N LYS A 3 -5.60 -30.35 60.69
CA LYS A 3 -6.01 -28.99 60.28
C LYS A 3 -4.83 -28.05 59.97
N LEU A 4 -3.70 -28.19 60.68
CA LEU A 4 -2.53 -27.33 60.50
C LEU A 4 -1.79 -27.62 59.18
N GLY A 5 -1.69 -28.89 58.78
CA GLY A 5 -1.07 -29.29 57.51
C GLY A 5 -1.86 -28.85 56.26
N LYS A 6 -3.20 -28.78 56.37
CA LYS A 6 -4.05 -28.25 55.28
C LYS A 6 -3.85 -26.75 55.08
N LEU A 7 -3.57 -25.99 56.14
CA LEU A 7 -3.36 -24.55 56.08
C LEU A 7 -2.00 -24.20 55.43
N ASN A 8 -0.94 -24.95 55.76
CA ASN A 8 0.38 -24.75 55.16
C ASN A 8 0.41 -25.08 53.66
N ASN A 9 -0.30 -26.14 53.25
CA ASN A 9 -0.46 -26.47 51.84
C ASN A 9 -1.29 -25.41 51.10
N LEU A 10 -2.33 -24.87 51.73
CA LEU A 10 -3.13 -23.80 51.15
C LEU A 10 -2.31 -22.51 50.97
N LEU A 11 -1.51 -22.13 51.97
CA LEU A 11 -0.59 -20.97 51.87
C LEU A 11 0.48 -21.16 50.79
N GLY A 12 1.03 -22.36 50.65
CA GLY A 12 1.97 -22.68 49.58
C GLY A 12 1.34 -22.56 48.19
N VAL A 13 0.11 -23.05 48.01
CA VAL A 13 -0.63 -22.96 46.74
C VAL A 13 -0.95 -21.50 46.39
N VAL A 14 -1.41 -20.70 47.36
CA VAL A 14 -1.71 -19.28 47.15
C VAL A 14 -0.44 -18.48 46.84
N GLY A 15 0.68 -18.80 47.49
CA GLY A 15 1.97 -18.16 47.23
C GLY A 15 2.48 -18.42 45.80
N VAL A 16 2.39 -19.67 45.33
CA VAL A 16 2.79 -20.05 43.96
C VAL A 16 1.88 -19.39 42.92
N LEU A 17 0.56 -19.32 43.17
CA LEU A 17 -0.39 -18.64 42.29
C LEU A 17 -0.12 -17.13 42.21
N GLY A 18 0.14 -16.47 43.35
CA GLY A 18 0.46 -15.05 43.38
C GLY A 18 1.73 -14.71 42.62
N LEU A 19 2.79 -15.52 42.78
CA LEU A 19 4.04 -15.35 42.04
C LEU A 19 3.83 -15.53 40.52
N GLY A 20 3.04 -16.54 40.14
CA GLY A 20 2.71 -16.82 38.74
C GLY A 20 1.93 -15.69 38.06
N ILE A 21 0.97 -15.09 38.76
CA ILE A 21 0.21 -13.93 38.24
C ILE A 21 1.12 -12.71 38.05
N LEU A 22 1.99 -12.42 39.04
CA LEU A 22 2.92 -11.30 38.95
C LEU A 22 3.93 -11.46 37.80
N LEU A 23 4.46 -12.66 37.61
CA LEU A 23 5.30 -13.01 36.46
C LEU A 23 4.54 -12.90 35.14
N GLY A 24 3.30 -13.38 35.09
CA GLY A 24 2.44 -13.26 33.90
C GLY A 24 2.22 -11.81 33.48
N ILE A 25 1.84 -10.93 34.41
CA ILE A 25 1.62 -9.50 34.14
C ILE A 25 2.92 -8.82 33.69
N PHE A 26 4.05 -9.15 34.33
CA PHE A 26 5.36 -8.60 33.97
C PHE A 26 5.79 -9.01 32.55
N LEU A 27 5.51 -10.25 32.14
CA LEU A 27 5.81 -10.76 30.81
C LEU A 27 4.88 -10.19 29.73
N THR A 28 3.58 -10.00 30.01
CA THR A 28 2.65 -9.41 29.04
C THR A 28 2.93 -7.94 28.77
N GLY A 29 3.42 -7.18 29.76
CA GLY A 29 3.76 -5.76 29.58
C GLY A 29 5.02 -5.51 28.74
N ARG A 30 5.84 -6.54 28.50
CA ARG A 30 7.04 -6.46 27.65
C ARG A 30 6.87 -7.18 26.31
N TRP A 31 5.71 -7.76 26.05
CA TRP A 31 5.42 -8.40 24.78
C TRP A 31 5.16 -7.32 23.72
N PRO A 32 5.89 -7.30 22.60
CA PRO A 32 5.62 -6.34 21.53
C PRO A 32 4.21 -6.59 20.99
N ALA A 33 3.29 -5.66 21.22
CA ALA A 33 2.02 -5.65 20.52
C ALA A 33 2.28 -5.20 19.08
N THR A 34 2.64 -6.14 18.22
CA THR A 34 2.62 -5.89 16.78
C THR A 34 1.16 -5.85 16.37
N GLN A 35 0.67 -4.67 15.98
CA GLN A 35 -0.65 -4.53 15.43
C GLN A 35 -0.72 -5.37 14.14
N VAL A 36 -1.49 -6.45 14.16
CA VAL A 36 -1.77 -7.25 12.95
C VAL A 36 -2.75 -6.41 12.14
N GLN A 37 -2.23 -5.65 11.19
CA GLN A 37 -3.03 -4.81 10.31
C GLN A 37 -3.29 -5.57 9.02
N ALA A 38 -4.55 -5.78 8.70
CA ALA A 38 -4.95 -6.42 7.46
C ALA A 38 -5.03 -5.34 6.38
N VAL A 39 -4.14 -5.41 5.39
CA VAL A 39 -4.40 -4.84 4.07
C VAL A 39 -5.18 -5.88 3.29
N ALA A 40 -6.36 -5.53 2.83
CA ALA A 40 -7.16 -6.40 1.97
C ALA A 40 -7.00 -5.97 0.52
N THR A 41 -6.99 -6.93 -0.40
CA THR A 41 -7.12 -6.69 -1.84
C THR A 41 -8.11 -7.70 -2.37
N ASP A 42 -9.09 -7.22 -3.12
CA ASP A 42 -10.03 -8.06 -3.84
C ASP A 42 -10.23 -7.51 -5.26
N ARG A 43 -10.67 -8.35 -6.18
CA ARG A 43 -10.86 -7.97 -7.58
C ARG A 43 -12.03 -8.70 -8.22
N ALA A 44 -12.73 -7.94 -9.06
CA ALA A 44 -13.65 -8.46 -10.06
C ALA A 44 -12.97 -8.43 -11.45
N GLU A 45 -13.75 -8.67 -12.50
CA GLU A 45 -13.24 -8.66 -13.88
C GLU A 45 -12.83 -7.25 -14.34
N ASN A 46 -13.56 -6.21 -13.94
CA ASN A 46 -13.38 -4.83 -14.42
C ASN A 46 -12.88 -3.86 -13.36
N TYR A 47 -12.75 -4.32 -12.11
CA TYR A 47 -12.40 -3.46 -10.98
C TYR A 47 -11.52 -4.20 -9.98
N ALA A 48 -10.64 -3.45 -9.31
CA ALA A 48 -9.96 -3.91 -8.12
C ALA A 48 -10.22 -2.95 -6.96
N ILE A 49 -10.25 -3.50 -5.75
CA ILE A 49 -10.36 -2.74 -4.51
C ILE A 49 -9.24 -3.18 -3.56
N ALA A 50 -8.67 -2.23 -2.83
CA ALA A 50 -7.72 -2.51 -1.77
C ALA A 50 -7.88 -1.52 -0.62
N THR A 51 -7.37 -1.87 0.56
CA THR A 51 -7.29 -0.94 1.70
C THR A 51 -5.84 -0.68 2.08
N GLY A 52 -5.55 0.53 2.55
CA GLY A 52 -4.19 0.89 2.95
C GLY A 52 -4.15 2.13 3.82
N TRP A 53 -3.16 2.18 4.71
CA TRP A 53 -3.02 3.22 5.71
C TRP A 53 -2.62 4.55 5.09
N VAL A 54 -3.39 5.59 5.37
CA VAL A 54 -2.98 6.97 5.08
C VAL A 54 -2.26 7.59 6.28
N ASP A 55 -2.65 7.20 7.49
CA ASP A 55 -2.11 7.71 8.74
C ASP A 55 -2.31 6.72 9.89
N GLU A 56 -1.76 7.01 11.07
CA GLU A 56 -2.04 6.20 12.26
C GLU A 56 -3.55 6.21 12.58
N GLY A 57 -4.17 5.03 12.57
CA GLY A 57 -5.61 4.90 12.82
C GLY A 57 -6.52 5.31 11.65
N VAL A 58 -5.96 5.69 10.49
CA VAL A 58 -6.73 6.16 9.33
C VAL A 58 -6.39 5.35 8.08
N GLU A 59 -7.42 4.74 7.50
CA GLU A 59 -7.30 3.88 6.32
C GLU A 59 -8.07 4.47 5.13
N ALA A 60 -7.46 4.39 3.94
CA ALA A 60 -8.12 4.67 2.68
C ALA A 60 -8.61 3.38 2.03
N VAL A 61 -9.73 3.47 1.33
CA VAL A 61 -10.10 2.50 0.30
C VAL A 61 -9.58 2.99 -1.03
N TYR A 62 -8.91 2.09 -1.76
CA TYR A 62 -8.45 2.28 -3.12
C TYR A 62 -9.35 1.52 -4.06
N PHE A 63 -9.75 2.14 -5.16
CA PHE A 63 -10.61 1.55 -6.17
C PHE A 63 -10.04 1.86 -7.55
N LEU A 64 -9.76 0.82 -8.32
CA LEU A 64 -9.25 0.93 -9.68
C LEU A 64 -10.30 0.43 -10.67
N ASP A 65 -10.68 1.29 -11.60
CA ASP A 65 -11.47 0.94 -12.79
C ASP A 65 -10.56 0.56 -13.94
N PHE A 66 -10.65 -0.69 -14.40
CA PHE A 66 -9.78 -1.24 -15.44
C PHE A 66 -10.12 -0.69 -16.82
N LEU A 67 -11.37 -0.28 -17.06
CA LEU A 67 -11.79 0.23 -18.37
C LEU A 67 -11.23 1.63 -18.60
N THR A 68 -11.31 2.50 -17.59
CA THR A 68 -10.88 3.90 -17.70
C THR A 68 -9.45 4.12 -17.21
N GLY A 69 -8.88 3.18 -16.46
CA GLY A 69 -7.62 3.37 -15.75
C GLY A 69 -7.71 4.35 -14.59
N THR A 70 -8.93 4.69 -14.14
CA THR A 70 -9.12 5.65 -13.04
C THR A 70 -8.86 4.96 -11.71
N LEU A 71 -7.78 5.36 -11.04
CA LEU A 71 -7.50 4.97 -9.67
C LEU A 71 -8.04 6.04 -8.73
N ARG A 72 -8.83 5.62 -7.74
CA ARG A 72 -9.37 6.50 -6.69
C ARG A 72 -8.92 6.03 -5.33
N ALA A 73 -8.62 6.96 -4.45
CA ALA A 73 -8.50 6.73 -3.01
C ALA A 73 -9.57 7.55 -2.29
N ALA A 74 -10.26 6.95 -1.33
CA ALA A 74 -11.23 7.65 -0.50
C ALA A 74 -11.02 7.34 0.98
N VAL A 75 -11.14 8.35 1.84
CA VAL A 75 -11.01 8.22 3.29
C VAL A 75 -12.33 8.61 3.95
N PRO A 76 -12.93 7.74 4.78
CA PRO A 76 -14.14 8.08 5.53
C PRO A 76 -13.85 9.17 6.56
N SER A 77 -14.88 9.95 6.89
CA SER A 77 -14.82 10.83 8.06
C SER A 77 -14.90 10.02 9.36
N ASN A 78 -14.26 10.53 10.42
CA ASN A 78 -14.47 10.05 11.78
C ASN A 78 -15.63 10.77 12.51
N GLN A 79 -16.22 11.80 11.90
CA GLN A 79 -17.25 12.66 12.47
C GLN A 79 -18.59 12.56 11.74
N THR A 80 -18.56 12.28 10.43
CA THR A 80 -19.75 12.21 9.57
C THR A 80 -19.84 10.86 8.86
N ARG A 81 -21.03 10.48 8.38
CA ARG A 81 -21.27 9.19 7.70
C ARG A 81 -21.01 9.28 6.19
N ASP A 82 -19.89 9.89 5.80
CA ASP A 82 -19.50 10.13 4.41
C ASP A 82 -17.97 10.04 4.19
N PHE A 83 -17.55 9.92 2.93
CA PHE A 83 -16.13 10.06 2.55
C PHE A 83 -15.79 11.54 2.41
N ARG A 84 -14.80 12.00 3.17
CA ARG A 84 -14.37 13.41 3.21
C ARG A 84 -13.05 13.68 2.52
N ALA A 85 -12.23 12.66 2.28
CA ALA A 85 -11.05 12.79 1.43
C ALA A 85 -11.19 11.94 0.18
N ARG A 86 -10.88 12.51 -1.00
CA ARG A 86 -10.95 11.81 -2.29
C ARG A 86 -9.78 12.21 -3.18
N PHE A 87 -9.02 11.24 -3.65
CA PHE A 87 -7.87 11.48 -4.52
C PHE A 87 -7.96 10.61 -5.76
N GLU A 88 -7.52 11.11 -6.92
CA GLU A 88 -7.64 10.40 -8.19
C GLU A 88 -6.35 10.44 -9.02
N ALA A 89 -6.04 9.36 -9.73
CA ALA A 89 -5.01 9.32 -10.77
C ALA A 89 -5.52 8.56 -12.00
N ASN A 90 -4.92 8.85 -13.15
CA ASN A 90 -5.14 8.10 -14.38
C ASN A 90 -3.92 7.21 -14.64
N VAL A 91 -4.09 5.92 -14.33
CA VAL A 91 -3.07 4.88 -14.46
C VAL A 91 -2.59 4.74 -15.90
N LEU A 92 -3.47 4.87 -16.88
CA LEU A 92 -3.10 4.77 -18.30
C LEU A 92 -2.24 5.96 -18.75
N ALA A 93 -2.59 7.16 -18.30
CA ALA A 93 -1.80 8.35 -18.59
C ALA A 93 -0.40 8.27 -17.95
N ASP A 94 -0.30 7.77 -16.73
CA ASP A 94 0.97 7.59 -16.05
C ASP A 94 1.79 6.42 -16.61
N LEU A 95 1.12 5.34 -17.03
CA LEU A 95 1.74 4.23 -17.75
C LEU A 95 2.42 4.71 -19.03
N GLN A 96 1.76 5.57 -19.81
CA GLN A 96 2.35 6.15 -21.02
C GLN A 96 3.64 6.91 -20.69
N LYS A 97 3.65 7.73 -19.63
CA LYS A 97 4.87 8.46 -19.21
C LYS A 97 6.03 7.53 -18.90
N VAL A 98 5.77 6.42 -18.19
CA VAL A 98 6.81 5.43 -17.89
C VAL A 98 7.27 4.72 -19.17
N ILE A 99 6.34 4.37 -20.06
CA ILE A 99 6.67 3.77 -21.36
C ILE A 99 7.57 4.69 -22.18
N ASP A 100 7.31 6.00 -22.20
CA ASP A 100 8.13 6.96 -22.94
C ASP A 100 9.57 7.00 -22.41
N ILE A 101 9.74 6.99 -21.08
CA ILE A 101 11.05 6.91 -20.43
C ILE A 101 11.75 5.59 -20.80
N GLN A 102 11.03 4.46 -20.75
CA GLN A 102 11.60 3.15 -21.08
C GLN A 102 11.96 3.05 -22.56
N ASN A 103 11.15 3.63 -23.46
CA ASN A 103 11.43 3.67 -24.88
C ASN A 103 12.65 4.53 -25.21
N ALA A 104 12.87 5.64 -24.49
CA ALA A 104 14.09 6.43 -24.62
C ALA A 104 15.33 5.60 -24.25
N ASN A 105 15.27 4.81 -23.17
CA ASN A 105 16.34 3.89 -22.78
C ASN A 105 16.54 2.76 -23.81
N LEU A 106 15.45 2.20 -24.35
CA LEU A 106 15.48 1.19 -25.40
C LEU A 106 16.09 1.72 -26.70
N ALA A 107 15.83 2.97 -27.07
CA ALA A 107 16.42 3.60 -28.25
C ALA A 107 17.95 3.69 -28.12
N ALA A 108 18.46 4.07 -26.95
CA ALA A 108 19.89 4.08 -26.67
C ALA A 108 20.50 2.66 -26.74
N ALA A 109 19.82 1.66 -26.19
CA ALA A 109 20.25 0.26 -26.28
C ALA A 109 20.23 -0.26 -27.74
N ASN A 110 19.19 0.08 -28.51
CA ASN A 110 19.07 -0.28 -29.92
C ASN A 110 20.18 0.35 -30.78
N ALA A 111 20.60 1.57 -30.48
CA ALA A 111 21.73 2.21 -31.15
C ALA A 111 23.05 1.45 -30.93
N GLN A 112 23.25 0.87 -29.75
CA GLN A 112 24.39 0.00 -29.46
C GLN A 112 24.27 -1.35 -30.18
N ARG A 113 23.08 -1.96 -30.16
CA ARG A 113 22.79 -3.24 -30.85
C ARG A 113 23.00 -3.16 -32.35
N ALA A 114 22.61 -2.05 -32.96
CA ALA A 114 22.83 -1.80 -34.39
C ALA A 114 24.32 -1.85 -34.76
N ARG A 115 25.21 -1.36 -33.90
CA ARG A 115 26.67 -1.46 -34.11
C ARG A 115 27.18 -2.89 -34.08
N SER A 116 26.52 -3.76 -33.30
CA SER A 116 26.81 -5.20 -33.26
C SER A 116 26.05 -6.03 -34.31
N GLY A 117 25.29 -5.39 -35.22
CA GLY A 117 24.50 -6.09 -36.23
C GLY A 117 23.28 -6.86 -35.70
N LEU A 118 22.89 -6.63 -34.44
CA LEU A 118 21.73 -7.27 -33.83
C LEU A 118 20.43 -6.54 -34.20
N PRO A 119 19.30 -7.24 -34.38
CA PRO A 119 18.02 -6.60 -34.63
C PRO A 119 17.58 -5.72 -33.45
N PRO A 120 16.86 -4.61 -33.71
CA PRO A 120 16.35 -3.73 -32.67
C PRO A 120 15.27 -4.43 -31.85
N LEU A 121 15.23 -4.11 -30.55
CA LEU A 121 14.14 -4.49 -29.67
C LEU A 121 12.90 -3.65 -30.00
N PRO A 122 11.69 -4.25 -29.98
CA PRO A 122 10.45 -3.52 -30.23
C PRO A 122 10.19 -2.48 -29.13
N PRO A 123 9.60 -1.32 -29.48
CA PRO A 123 9.19 -0.32 -28.50
C PRO A 123 8.01 -0.83 -27.67
N LEU A 124 7.94 -0.37 -26.43
CA LEU A 124 6.79 -0.56 -25.56
C LEU A 124 5.67 0.39 -25.97
N GLN A 125 4.44 -0.07 -25.86
CA GLN A 125 3.24 0.71 -26.14
C GLN A 125 2.21 0.41 -25.07
N VAL A 126 1.32 1.37 -24.82
CA VAL A 126 0.16 1.13 -23.96
C VAL A 126 -0.69 0.04 -24.63
N PRO A 127 -1.01 -1.06 -23.93
CA PRO A 127 -1.83 -2.12 -24.50
C PRO A 127 -3.22 -1.59 -24.86
N GLN A 128 -3.77 -2.05 -25.99
CA GLN A 128 -5.14 -1.72 -26.38
C GLN A 128 -6.17 -2.29 -25.39
N ASN A 129 -5.86 -3.45 -24.81
CA ASN A 129 -6.66 -4.13 -23.78
C ASN A 129 -5.81 -4.28 -22.50
N PRO A 130 -5.66 -3.21 -21.70
CA PRO A 130 -4.83 -3.23 -20.52
C PRO A 130 -5.41 -4.18 -19.46
N ARG A 131 -4.52 -4.86 -18.73
CA ARG A 131 -4.92 -5.76 -17.63
C ARG A 131 -4.18 -5.34 -16.37
N PHE A 132 -4.92 -5.15 -15.29
CA PHE A 132 -4.34 -4.62 -14.06
C PHE A 132 -4.33 -5.63 -12.93
N LEU A 133 -3.29 -5.54 -12.10
CA LEU A 133 -3.26 -6.06 -10.74
C LEU A 133 -3.02 -4.88 -9.80
N MET A 134 -3.62 -4.92 -8.62
CA MET A 134 -3.45 -3.87 -7.61
C MET A 134 -3.21 -4.51 -6.26
N VAL A 135 -2.30 -3.95 -5.46
CA VAL A 135 -2.08 -4.31 -4.04
C VAL A 135 -1.63 -3.07 -3.28
N THR A 136 -1.78 -3.07 -1.96
CA THR A 136 -1.26 -2.02 -1.08
C THR A 136 -0.10 -2.55 -0.22
N GLY A 137 0.77 -1.65 0.22
CA GLY A 137 1.86 -2.01 1.12
C GLY A 137 2.37 -0.81 1.92
N ASN A 138 2.88 -1.07 3.12
CA ASN A 138 3.43 -0.02 3.99
C ASN A 138 4.72 0.55 3.41
N LEU A 139 4.90 1.86 3.52
CA LEU A 139 6.15 2.52 3.19
C LEU A 139 6.54 3.49 4.30
N ASP A 140 7.74 3.30 4.85
CA ASP A 140 8.35 4.26 5.78
C ASP A 140 8.99 5.41 4.99
N ILE A 141 8.14 6.29 4.45
CA ILE A 141 8.59 7.51 3.82
C ILE A 141 9.02 8.48 4.93
N ARG A 142 10.13 9.17 4.74
CA ARG A 142 10.54 10.28 5.60
C ARG A 142 9.48 11.39 5.55
N ARG A 143 8.53 11.35 6.47
CA ARG A 143 7.47 12.35 6.66
C ARG A 143 8.08 13.52 7.42
N GLY A 144 8.47 14.59 6.72
CA GLY A 144 9.05 15.78 7.35
C GLY A 144 8.08 16.40 8.36
N ALA A 145 8.55 16.70 9.57
CA ALA A 145 7.71 17.14 10.69
C ALA A 145 6.95 18.46 10.46
N ALA A 146 7.36 19.27 9.49
CA ALA A 146 6.75 20.57 9.18
C ALA A 146 5.87 20.59 7.92
N ALA A 147 5.74 19.47 7.20
CA ALA A 147 4.94 19.42 5.98
C ALA A 147 3.45 19.31 6.33
N ARG A 148 2.66 20.32 5.92
CA ARG A 148 1.19 20.35 6.13
C ARG A 148 0.48 19.21 5.41
N THR A 149 1.01 18.82 4.26
CA THR A 149 0.59 17.66 3.49
C THR A 149 1.75 16.68 3.48
N ARG A 150 1.49 15.44 3.89
CA ARG A 150 2.48 14.37 3.97
C ARG A 150 2.03 13.17 3.15
N PRO A 151 2.94 12.40 2.57
CA PRO A 151 2.55 11.19 1.86
C PRO A 151 1.97 10.18 2.85
N SER A 152 1.05 9.35 2.37
CA SER A 152 0.43 8.26 3.13
C SER A 152 1.45 7.28 3.70
N ALA A 153 1.08 6.62 4.80
CA ALA A 153 1.85 5.54 5.40
C ALA A 153 1.91 4.26 4.54
N ALA A 154 1.06 4.17 3.52
CA ALA A 154 1.04 3.10 2.53
C ALA A 154 1.12 3.63 1.10
N LEU A 155 1.64 2.78 0.22
CA LEU A 155 1.53 2.89 -1.22
C LEU A 155 0.40 1.99 -1.72
N VAL A 156 -0.22 2.39 -2.82
CA VAL A 156 -0.95 1.46 -3.70
C VAL A 156 -0.10 1.21 -4.94
N TYR A 157 0.18 -0.07 -5.20
CA TYR A 157 0.89 -0.55 -6.37
C TYR A 157 -0.12 -1.01 -7.40
N VAL A 158 0.00 -0.54 -8.63
CA VAL A 158 -0.80 -0.95 -9.77
C VAL A 158 0.14 -1.48 -10.84
N ALA A 159 0.04 -2.76 -11.15
CA ALA A 159 0.78 -3.40 -12.23
C ALA A 159 -0.09 -3.52 -13.47
N GLU A 160 0.43 -3.08 -14.62
CA GLU A 160 -0.13 -3.45 -15.92
C GLU A 160 0.56 -4.72 -16.42
N VAL A 161 -0.22 -5.78 -16.59
CA VAL A 161 0.27 -7.16 -16.75
C VAL A 161 0.90 -7.39 -18.11
N ASN A 162 0.41 -6.75 -19.18
CA ASN A 162 0.91 -7.01 -20.53
C ASN A 162 2.31 -6.39 -20.75
N THR A 163 2.55 -5.21 -20.17
CA THR A 163 3.82 -4.47 -20.24
C THR A 163 4.80 -4.86 -19.14
N GLY A 164 4.28 -5.37 -18.01
CA GLY A 164 5.05 -5.66 -16.81
C GLY A 164 5.50 -4.40 -16.07
N ILE A 165 4.86 -3.25 -16.32
CA ILE A 165 5.12 -1.99 -15.62
C ILE A 165 4.33 -1.96 -14.33
N VAL A 166 4.99 -1.53 -13.25
CA VAL A 166 4.38 -1.32 -11.94
C VAL A 166 4.49 0.16 -11.58
N LEU A 167 3.35 0.76 -11.26
CA LEU A 167 3.20 2.13 -10.80
C LEU A 167 2.88 2.12 -9.31
N ALA A 168 3.46 3.03 -8.55
CA ALA A 168 3.23 3.18 -7.12
C ALA A 168 2.69 4.57 -6.82
N TYR A 169 1.59 4.66 -6.08
CA TYR A 169 0.92 5.92 -5.76
C TYR A 169 0.80 6.16 -4.26
N VAL A 170 0.93 7.42 -3.86
CA VAL A 170 0.67 7.89 -2.49
C VAL A 170 -0.52 8.84 -2.44
N VAL A 171 -1.19 8.85 -1.28
CA VAL A 171 -2.18 9.89 -0.95
C VAL A 171 -1.44 11.09 -0.36
N PRO A 172 -1.60 12.30 -0.92
CA PRO A 172 -1.10 13.53 -0.30
C PRO A 172 -2.03 13.92 0.86
N TRP A 173 -1.70 13.42 2.05
CA TRP A 173 -2.56 13.46 3.22
C TRP A 173 -2.35 14.71 4.08
N ASN A 174 -3.44 15.41 4.42
CA ASN A 174 -3.42 16.51 5.39
C ASN A 174 -4.16 16.11 6.66
N GLN A 175 -3.39 15.73 7.69
CA GLN A 175 -3.94 15.28 8.98
C GLN A 175 -4.76 16.39 9.67
N SER A 176 -4.32 17.65 9.59
CA SER A 176 -5.04 18.77 10.22
C SER A 176 -6.42 19.00 9.60
N ALA A 177 -6.54 18.83 8.28
CA ALA A 177 -7.82 18.92 7.59
C ALA A 177 -8.75 17.76 7.98
N HIS A 178 -8.23 16.53 8.07
CA HIS A 178 -9.03 15.38 8.52
C HIS A 178 -9.53 15.54 9.96
N ALA A 179 -8.67 15.98 10.88
CA ALA A 179 -9.04 16.23 12.28
C ALA A 179 -10.15 17.30 12.39
N ALA A 180 -10.11 18.33 11.56
CA ALA A 180 -11.12 19.38 11.47
C ALA A 180 -12.34 19.02 10.60
N ASN A 181 -12.45 17.75 10.16
CA ASN A 181 -13.47 17.24 9.23
C ASN A 181 -13.62 18.05 7.92
N GLN A 182 -12.54 18.71 7.50
CA GLN A 182 -12.51 19.48 6.27
C GLN A 182 -12.37 18.56 5.06
N PRO A 183 -13.13 18.80 3.98
CA PRO A 183 -12.96 18.04 2.75
C PRO A 183 -11.53 18.14 2.21
N GLN A 184 -11.02 17.04 1.67
CA GLN A 184 -9.73 16.96 0.99
C GLN A 184 -9.92 16.36 -0.39
N SER A 185 -9.38 17.01 -1.41
CA SER A 185 -9.38 16.44 -2.75
C SER A 185 -8.16 16.86 -3.55
N GLY A 186 -7.72 16.00 -4.46
CA GLY A 186 -6.58 16.28 -5.32
C GLY A 186 -6.14 15.07 -6.13
N PRO A 187 -5.02 15.15 -6.84
CA PRO A 187 -4.47 13.98 -7.50
C PRO A 187 -3.90 13.00 -6.48
N LEU A 188 -3.95 11.71 -6.80
CA LEU A 188 -3.00 10.75 -6.26
C LEU A 188 -1.63 11.05 -6.89
N GLU A 189 -0.59 11.05 -6.07
CA GLU A 189 0.76 11.35 -6.54
C GLU A 189 1.43 10.06 -7.01
N LEU A 190 1.87 10.04 -8.28
CA LEU A 190 2.71 8.97 -8.81
C LEU A 190 4.09 9.07 -8.14
N TRP A 191 4.36 8.13 -7.23
CA TRP A 191 5.58 8.11 -6.44
C TRP A 191 6.74 7.46 -7.20
N ALA A 192 6.46 6.36 -7.89
CA ALA A 192 7.45 5.63 -8.68
C ALA A 192 6.76 4.83 -9.79
N GLY A 193 7.50 4.56 -10.87
CA GLY A 193 7.05 3.69 -11.94
C GLY A 193 8.23 3.05 -12.64
N ASP A 194 8.22 1.72 -12.78
CA ASP A 194 9.28 1.00 -13.47
C ASP A 194 8.78 -0.30 -14.09
N ARG A 195 9.58 -0.88 -14.99
CA ARG A 195 9.28 -2.15 -15.66
C ARG A 195 9.95 -3.31 -14.93
N PHE A 196 9.13 -4.18 -14.34
CA PHE A 196 9.58 -5.36 -13.59
C PHE A 196 9.57 -6.63 -14.44
N GLY A 197 8.72 -6.69 -15.47
CA GLY A 197 8.67 -7.81 -16.41
C GLY A 197 9.53 -7.58 -17.66
N THR A 198 10.51 -8.44 -17.92
CA THR A 198 11.31 -8.42 -19.16
C THR A 198 10.72 -9.27 -20.30
N ALA A 199 9.72 -10.11 -20.01
CA ALA A 199 9.00 -10.86 -21.03
C ALA A 199 8.05 -9.92 -21.78
N VAL A 200 8.34 -9.64 -23.05
CA VAL A 200 7.33 -9.08 -23.97
C VAL A 200 6.29 -10.17 -24.17
N LEU A 201 5.14 -10.07 -23.49
CA LEU A 201 3.99 -10.88 -23.87
C LEU A 201 3.58 -10.41 -25.27
N ARG A 202 3.65 -11.31 -26.25
CA ARG A 202 3.16 -11.03 -27.61
C ARG A 202 1.71 -10.61 -27.49
N THR A 203 1.40 -9.36 -27.85
CA THR A 203 0.06 -8.97 -28.27
C THR A 203 -0.31 -9.90 -29.43
N GLN A 204 -1.22 -10.84 -29.18
CA GLN A 204 -2.01 -11.43 -30.25
C GLN A 204 -3.20 -10.51 -30.52
#